data_AF-A0A8I0SVG6-F1
#
_entry.id   AF-A0A8I0SVG6-F1
#
_cell.length_a   1.000
_cell.length_b   1.000
_cell.length_c   1.000
_cell.angle_alpha   90.00
_cell.angle_beta   90.00
_cell.angle_gamma   90.00
#
_symmetry.space_group_name_H-M   'P 1'
#
loop_
_entity.id
_entity.type
_entity.pdbx_description
1 polymer ?
#
loop_
_entity_poly.entity_id
_entity_poly.type
_entity_poly.pdbx_seq_one_letter_code
_entity_poly.pdbx_strand_id
1 'polypeptide(L)'
;MFVNVSGVDRYTLTQRTIKIIWRRGMNLKYKFSAHRIVIAGVALAATAWLMIPLPDALGTGYWTYPDHSAARLQRIQELNGSLESLSAAHVQQQVSIQQMQKGLLDLEAEIIAAQKALIVEERPVVEVVNKYRKAQELSLIDPMVTTEPQRLDLVKAKEANDAIINKRKGQIEILLGKVPQIRADIENAHQQLNSILQQIDGVIKQRDEVSEQVFLKTVAN
;
A
#
# COMPACT_ATOMS: atom_id res chain seq x y z
N MET A 1 39.30 30.67 12.50
CA MET A 1 38.87 29.72 13.54
C MET A 1 37.67 28.98 12.97
N PHE A 2 37.90 27.85 12.28
CA PHE A 2 36.84 27.09 11.62
C PHE A 2 36.64 25.78 12.38
N VAL A 3 35.47 25.65 13.00
CA VAL A 3 35.06 24.42 13.69
C VAL A 3 34.68 23.40 12.63
N ASN A 4 35.50 22.36 12.49
CA ASN A 4 35.28 21.26 11.58
C ASN A 4 34.38 20.22 12.26
N VAL A 5 33.08 20.30 12.04
CA VAL A 5 32.10 19.30 12.50
C VAL A 5 31.73 18.41 11.31
N SER A 6 32.61 17.48 10.93
CA SER A 6 32.28 16.47 9.93
C SER A 6 32.84 15.12 10.34
N GLY A 7 32.01 14.27 10.94
CA GLY A 7 32.38 12.87 11.12
C GLY A 7 31.44 12.03 11.98
N VAL A 8 30.77 12.65 12.97
CA VAL A 8 30.06 11.86 14.00
C VAL A 8 28.55 11.75 13.75
N ASP A 9 27.93 12.63 12.94
CA ASP A 9 26.47 12.69 12.84
C ASP A 9 25.81 11.91 11.67
N ARG A 10 26.56 11.37 10.69
CA ARG A 10 25.93 10.72 9.52
C ARG A 10 25.62 9.23 9.70
N TYR A 11 26.28 8.55 10.65
CA TYR A 11 26.04 7.14 10.96
C TYR A 11 24.91 6.94 11.98
N THR A 12 24.66 7.92 12.84
CA THR A 12 23.58 7.90 13.83
C THR A 12 22.21 8.18 13.20
N LEU A 13 22.17 8.98 12.13
CA LEU A 13 20.96 9.29 11.37
C LEU A 13 20.45 8.07 10.57
N THR A 14 21.32 7.35 9.87
CA THR A 14 20.94 6.14 9.11
C THR A 14 20.44 5.01 10.02
N GLN A 15 21.07 4.80 11.18
CA GLN A 15 20.57 3.81 12.14
C GLN A 15 19.25 4.24 12.82
N ARG A 16 19.03 5.54 13.07
CA ARG A 16 17.75 6.04 13.59
C ARG A 16 16.62 5.86 12.58
N THR A 17 16.85 6.11 11.29
CA THR A 17 15.84 5.90 10.25
C THR A 17 15.48 4.42 10.09
N ILE A 18 16.46 3.52 10.12
CA ILE A 18 16.23 2.07 10.08
C ILE A 18 15.44 1.59 11.30
N LYS A 19 15.71 2.12 12.51
CA LYS A 19 14.99 1.76 13.73
C LYS A 19 13.54 2.30 13.75
N ILE A 20 13.28 3.46 13.14
CA ILE A 20 11.92 4.01 12.97
C ILE A 20 11.12 3.20 11.95
N ILE A 21 11.74 2.78 10.84
CA ILE A 21 11.09 1.94 9.82
C ILE A 21 10.82 0.53 10.39
N TRP A 22 11.73 -0.04 11.17
CA TRP A 22 11.55 -1.36 11.79
C TRP A 22 10.49 -1.36 12.90
N ARG A 23 10.41 -0.30 13.72
CA ARG A 23 9.32 -0.15 14.73
C ARG A 23 7.95 0.17 14.14
N ARG A 24 7.87 0.88 13.00
CA ARG A 24 6.58 1.15 12.33
C ARG A 24 6.12 -0.01 11.45
N GLY A 25 7.04 -0.75 10.82
CA GLY A 25 6.73 -1.95 10.04
C GLY A 25 6.22 -3.14 10.88
N MET A 26 6.64 -3.28 12.14
CA MET A 26 6.11 -4.33 13.02
C MET A 26 4.73 -4.01 13.61
N ASN A 27 4.34 -2.74 13.72
CA ASN A 27 3.00 -2.37 14.18
C ASN A 27 1.90 -2.63 13.12
N LEU A 28 2.28 -2.79 11.84
CA LEU A 28 1.37 -3.20 10.77
C LEU A 28 1.16 -4.72 10.70
N LYS A 29 2.07 -5.53 11.25
CA LYS A 29 1.96 -6.99 11.22
C LYS A 29 0.98 -7.57 12.25
N TYR A 30 0.60 -6.82 13.28
CA TYR A 30 -0.27 -7.33 14.36
C TYR A 30 -1.73 -6.83 14.34
N LYS A 31 -2.16 -6.08 13.32
CA LYS A 31 -3.57 -5.63 13.22
C LYS A 31 -4.38 -6.18 12.02
N PHE A 32 -3.76 -6.91 11.09
CA PHE A 32 -4.44 -7.34 9.85
C PHE A 32 -4.81 -8.83 9.77
N SER A 33 -4.81 -9.56 10.89
CA SER A 33 -4.99 -11.02 10.89
C SER A 33 -6.36 -11.55 11.36
N ALA A 34 -7.37 -10.72 11.61
CA ALA A 34 -8.66 -11.19 12.16
C ALA A 34 -9.91 -10.93 11.28
N HIS A 35 -9.78 -10.35 10.08
CA HIS A 35 -10.95 -10.04 9.22
C HIS A 35 -10.95 -10.74 7.85
N ARG A 36 -10.00 -11.66 7.61
CA ARG A 36 -9.83 -12.32 6.30
C ARG A 36 -10.71 -13.56 6.04
N ILE A 37 -11.70 -13.87 6.89
CA ILE A 37 -12.54 -15.07 6.70
C ILE A 37 -14.04 -14.76 6.56
N VAL A 38 -14.51 -13.54 6.84
CA VAL A 38 -15.97 -13.26 6.81
C VAL A 38 -16.47 -12.69 5.48
N ILE A 39 -15.62 -12.06 4.67
CA ILE A 39 -16.10 -11.31 3.48
C ILE A 39 -16.28 -12.19 2.24
N ALA A 40 -15.61 -13.35 2.15
CA ALA A 40 -15.87 -14.32 1.07
C ALA A 40 -17.21 -15.05 1.22
N GLY A 41 -17.81 -15.06 2.43
CA GLY A 41 -19.11 -15.67 2.69
C GLY A 41 -20.30 -14.77 2.32
N VAL A 42 -20.13 -13.44 2.34
CA VAL A 42 -21.22 -12.50 2.06
C VAL A 42 -21.49 -12.37 0.56
N ALA A 43 -20.46 -12.47 -0.29
CA ALA A 43 -20.62 -12.43 -1.74
C ALA A 43 -21.34 -13.66 -2.33
N LEU A 44 -21.24 -14.83 -1.69
CA LEU A 44 -21.96 -16.05 -2.11
C LEU A 44 -23.34 -16.20 -1.45
N ALA A 45 -23.56 -15.64 -0.26
CA ALA A 45 -24.87 -15.63 0.38
C ALA A 45 -25.83 -14.61 -0.25
N ALA A 46 -25.32 -13.47 -0.75
CA ALA A 46 -26.13 -12.48 -1.44
C ALA A 46 -26.66 -12.99 -2.80
N THR A 47 -25.87 -13.83 -3.50
CA THR A 47 -26.33 -14.46 -4.75
C THR A 47 -27.34 -15.58 -4.54
N ALA A 48 -27.36 -16.24 -3.38
CA ALA A 48 -28.33 -17.30 -3.09
C ALA A 48 -29.73 -16.77 -2.73
N TRP A 49 -29.84 -15.52 -2.27
CA TRP A 49 -31.13 -14.85 -2.01
C TRP A 49 -31.68 -14.07 -3.21
N LEU A 50 -30.95 -14.03 -4.33
CA LEU A 50 -31.36 -13.34 -5.56
C LEU A 50 -32.19 -14.20 -6.52
N MET A 51 -32.45 -15.48 -6.20
CA MET A 51 -33.29 -16.38 -7.01
C MET A 51 -34.42 -17.03 -6.18
N ILE A 52 -35.35 -16.23 -5.69
CA ILE A 52 -36.69 -16.76 -5.39
C ILE A 52 -37.55 -16.49 -6.63
N PRO A 53 -37.84 -17.50 -7.48
CA PRO A 53 -38.85 -17.34 -8.50
C PRO A 53 -40.19 -17.09 -7.81
N LEU A 54 -40.87 -15.99 -8.14
CA LEU A 54 -42.28 -15.85 -7.80
C LEU A 54 -43.03 -17.04 -8.44
N PRO A 55 -43.84 -17.80 -7.69
CA PRO A 55 -44.56 -18.91 -8.28
C PRO A 55 -45.61 -18.37 -9.26
N ASP A 56 -45.55 -18.90 -10.49
CA ASP A 56 -46.63 -18.83 -11.48
C ASP A 56 -47.88 -19.53 -10.92
N ALA A 57 -48.64 -18.81 -10.10
CA ALA A 57 -49.94 -19.26 -9.64
C ALA A 57 -51.00 -18.88 -10.68
N LEU A 58 -51.29 -19.87 -11.53
CA LEU A 58 -52.49 -20.11 -12.32
C LEU A 58 -53.68 -19.18 -12.04
N GLY A 59 -54.19 -18.55 -13.11
CA GLY A 59 -55.56 -18.02 -13.15
C GLY A 59 -55.71 -16.84 -14.08
N THR A 60 -56.29 -17.07 -15.25
CA THR A 60 -56.75 -16.06 -16.19
C THR A 60 -57.78 -15.14 -15.53
N GLY A 61 -57.30 -14.05 -14.95
CA GLY A 61 -58.07 -12.88 -14.55
C GLY A 61 -57.15 -11.71 -14.78
N TYR A 62 -57.58 -10.72 -15.55
CA TYR A 62 -56.83 -9.49 -15.77
C TYR A 62 -56.72 -8.73 -14.44
N TRP A 63 -55.77 -9.13 -13.60
CA TRP A 63 -55.24 -8.30 -12.53
C TRP A 63 -54.47 -7.19 -13.21
N THR A 64 -55.19 -6.10 -13.49
CA THR A 64 -54.53 -4.83 -13.74
C THR A 64 -53.76 -4.51 -12.47
N TYR A 65 -52.46 -4.78 -12.50
CA TYR A 65 -51.53 -4.29 -11.49
C TYR A 65 -51.74 -2.77 -11.46
N PRO A 66 -52.17 -2.17 -10.32
CA PRO A 66 -52.33 -0.73 -10.25
C PRO A 66 -51.00 -0.10 -10.65
N ASP A 67 -50.98 0.96 -11.48
CA ASP A 67 -49.75 1.55 -12.06
C ASP A 67 -48.60 1.76 -11.04
N HIS A 68 -48.97 1.93 -9.77
CA HIS A 68 -48.08 2.02 -8.62
C HIS A 68 -47.26 0.75 -8.29
N SER A 69 -47.74 -0.47 -8.58
CA SER A 69 -47.00 -1.71 -8.33
C SER A 69 -46.02 -2.03 -9.46
N ALA A 70 -46.38 -1.76 -10.72
CA ALA A 70 -45.45 -1.85 -11.86
C ALA A 70 -44.28 -0.87 -11.73
N ALA A 71 -44.56 0.39 -11.38
CA ALA A 71 -43.52 1.40 -11.15
C ALA A 71 -42.57 1.04 -9.99
N ARG A 72 -43.06 0.35 -8.95
CA ARG A 72 -42.24 -0.11 -7.82
C ARG A 72 -41.36 -1.30 -8.18
N LEU A 73 -41.90 -2.27 -8.95
CA LEU A 73 -41.11 -3.39 -9.45
C LEU A 73 -40.00 -2.90 -10.40
N GLN A 74 -40.30 -1.94 -11.26
CA GLN A 74 -39.31 -1.27 -12.10
C GLN A 74 -38.22 -0.59 -11.25
N ARG A 75 -38.60 0.12 -10.19
CA ARG A 75 -37.63 0.73 -9.25
C ARG A 75 -36.75 -0.31 -8.55
N ILE A 76 -37.30 -1.46 -8.15
CA ILE A 76 -36.50 -2.57 -7.57
C ILE A 76 -35.50 -3.11 -8.61
N GLN A 77 -35.91 -3.25 -9.88
CA GLN A 77 -35.02 -3.67 -10.96
C GLN A 77 -33.89 -2.66 -11.20
N GLU A 78 -34.19 -1.36 -11.20
CA GLU A 78 -33.18 -0.28 -11.32
C GLU A 78 -32.18 -0.29 -10.15
N LEU A 79 -32.67 -0.49 -8.92
CA LEU A 79 -31.82 -0.61 -7.74
C LEU A 79 -30.94 -1.88 -7.79
N ASN A 80 -31.47 -3.00 -8.28
CA ASN A 80 -30.69 -4.23 -8.47
C ASN A 80 -29.60 -4.04 -9.53
N GLY A 81 -29.90 -3.41 -10.66
CA GLY A 81 -28.88 -3.07 -11.67
C GLY A 81 -27.81 -2.13 -11.13
N SER A 82 -28.20 -1.18 -10.26
CA SER A 82 -27.26 -0.30 -9.57
C SER A 82 -26.35 -1.08 -8.61
N LEU A 83 -26.89 -2.03 -7.83
CA LEU A 83 -26.11 -2.90 -6.94
C LEU A 83 -25.12 -3.77 -7.71
N GLU A 84 -25.53 -4.36 -8.83
CA GLU A 84 -24.64 -5.13 -9.69
C GLU A 84 -23.47 -4.27 -10.18
N SER A 85 -23.75 -3.05 -10.68
CA SER A 85 -22.71 -2.14 -11.13
C SER A 85 -21.74 -1.72 -10.02
N LEU A 86 -22.25 -1.42 -8.82
CA LEU A 86 -21.43 -1.02 -7.67
C LEU A 86 -20.62 -2.18 -7.10
N SER A 87 -21.18 -3.39 -7.09
CA SER A 87 -20.44 -4.60 -6.67
C SER A 87 -19.30 -4.91 -7.63
N ALA A 88 -19.51 -4.77 -8.95
CA ALA A 88 -18.46 -4.91 -9.94
C ALA A 88 -17.37 -3.84 -9.76
N ALA A 89 -17.76 -2.59 -9.53
CA ALA A 89 -16.83 -1.51 -9.23
C ALA A 89 -16.03 -1.77 -7.95
N HIS A 90 -16.66 -2.29 -6.89
CA HIS A 90 -16.00 -2.68 -5.65
C HIS A 90 -14.93 -3.76 -5.89
N VAL A 91 -15.27 -4.85 -6.60
CA VAL A 91 -14.33 -5.93 -6.92
C VAL A 91 -13.17 -5.40 -7.74
N GLN A 92 -13.45 -4.59 -8.77
CA GLN A 92 -12.42 -4.00 -9.62
C GLN A 92 -11.47 -3.11 -8.81
N GLN A 93 -12.01 -2.27 -7.92
CA GLN A 93 -11.23 -1.41 -7.06
C GLN A 93 -10.36 -2.21 -6.08
N GLN A 94 -10.90 -3.30 -5.53
CA GLN A 94 -10.18 -4.19 -4.62
C GLN A 94 -9.00 -4.87 -5.31
N VAL A 95 -9.18 -5.33 -6.56
CA VAL A 95 -8.09 -5.88 -7.39
C VAL A 95 -7.03 -4.82 -7.66
N SER A 96 -7.44 -3.60 -8.01
CA SER A 96 -6.51 -2.48 -8.25
C SER A 96 -5.64 -2.19 -7.03
N ILE A 97 -6.25 -2.11 -5.83
CA ILE A 97 -5.53 -1.92 -4.57
C ILE A 97 -4.51 -3.04 -4.34
N GLN A 98 -4.89 -4.29 -4.54
CA GLN A 98 -3.98 -5.43 -4.38
C GLN A 98 -2.78 -5.35 -5.33
N GLN A 99 -3.00 -4.96 -6.59
CA GLN A 99 -1.94 -4.78 -7.58
C GLN A 99 -0.99 -3.66 -7.18
N MET A 100 -1.50 -2.51 -6.73
CA MET A 100 -0.67 -1.40 -6.25
C MET A 100 0.13 -1.78 -4.99
N GLN A 101 -0.49 -2.50 -4.05
CA GLN A 101 0.20 -3.00 -2.86
C GLN A 101 1.33 -3.97 -3.22
N LYS A 102 1.11 -4.85 -4.21
CA LYS A 102 2.17 -5.73 -4.72
C LYS A 102 3.31 -4.92 -5.34
N GLY A 103 2.99 -3.94 -6.19
CA GLY A 103 3.99 -3.05 -6.79
C GLY A 103 4.81 -2.27 -5.75
N LEU A 104 4.17 -1.85 -4.65
CA LEU A 104 4.87 -1.21 -3.53
C LEU A 104 5.85 -2.17 -2.85
N LEU A 105 5.45 -3.42 -2.62
CA LEU A 105 6.33 -4.44 -2.02
C LEU A 105 7.52 -4.76 -2.91
N ASP A 106 7.29 -4.87 -4.23
CA ASP A 106 8.35 -5.12 -5.22
C ASP A 106 9.34 -3.94 -5.23
N LEU A 107 8.85 -2.70 -5.20
CA LEU A 107 9.68 -1.50 -5.10
C LEU A 107 10.48 -1.44 -3.79
N GLU A 108 9.86 -1.78 -2.66
CA GLU A 108 10.55 -1.85 -1.36
C GLU A 108 11.66 -2.93 -1.38
N ALA A 109 11.42 -4.07 -2.02
CA ALA A 109 12.43 -5.11 -2.20
C ALA A 109 13.60 -4.64 -3.07
N GLU A 110 13.33 -3.93 -4.16
CA GLU A 110 14.37 -3.32 -5.02
C GLU A 110 15.22 -2.30 -4.25
N ILE A 111 14.60 -1.44 -3.44
CA ILE A 111 15.30 -0.47 -2.59
C ILE A 111 16.23 -1.20 -1.62
N ILE A 112 15.76 -2.26 -0.95
CA ILE A 112 16.57 -3.05 -0.03
C ILE A 112 17.75 -3.70 -0.75
N ALA A 113 17.52 -4.27 -1.94
CA ALA A 113 18.58 -4.86 -2.75
C ALA A 113 19.60 -3.81 -3.18
N ALA A 114 19.16 -2.62 -3.59
CA ALA A 114 20.02 -1.51 -3.95
C ALA A 114 20.85 -1.00 -2.78
N GLN A 115 20.26 -0.87 -1.60
CA GLN A 115 20.96 -0.50 -0.35
C GLN A 115 21.99 -1.55 0.07
N LYS A 116 21.67 -2.84 -0.03
CA LYS A 116 22.63 -3.91 0.25
C LYS A 116 23.83 -3.85 -0.68
N ALA A 117 23.60 -3.64 -1.98
CA ALA A 117 24.67 -3.47 -2.95
C ALA A 117 25.54 -2.25 -2.64
N LEU A 118 24.94 -1.12 -2.26
CA LEU A 118 25.67 0.08 -1.86
C LEU A 118 26.61 -0.18 -0.66
N ILE A 119 26.16 -0.94 0.35
CA ILE A 119 27.00 -1.30 1.49
C ILE A 119 28.21 -2.13 1.05
N VAL A 120 28.03 -3.04 0.10
CA VAL A 120 29.12 -3.86 -0.46
C VAL A 120 30.11 -2.99 -1.22
N GLU A 121 29.62 -2.03 -2.02
CA GLU A 121 30.44 -1.07 -2.79
C GLU A 121 31.19 -0.08 -1.88
N GLU A 122 30.62 0.32 -0.74
CA GLU A 122 31.26 1.22 0.22
C GLU A 122 32.32 0.52 1.10
N ARG A 123 32.24 -0.80 1.27
CA ARG A 123 33.16 -1.59 2.11
C ARG A 123 34.65 -1.34 1.85
N PRO A 124 35.17 -1.38 0.61
CA PRO A 124 36.60 -1.11 0.36
C PRO A 124 37.02 0.28 0.83
N VAL A 125 36.18 1.30 0.61
CA VAL A 125 36.45 2.66 1.09
C VAL A 125 36.49 2.70 2.62
N VAL A 126 35.54 2.04 3.29
CA VAL A 126 35.48 1.97 4.76
C VAL A 126 36.72 1.28 5.33
N GLU A 127 37.18 0.19 4.73
CA GLU A 127 38.38 -0.53 5.17
C GLU A 127 39.64 0.34 5.06
N VAL A 128 39.81 1.07 3.96
CA VAL A 128 40.95 1.97 3.78
C VAL A 128 40.86 3.20 4.70
N VAL A 129 39.67 3.77 4.91
CA VAL A 129 39.44 4.83 5.91
C VAL A 129 39.87 4.37 7.30
N ASN A 130 39.51 3.14 7.70
CA ASN A 130 39.89 2.61 9.01
C ASN A 130 41.40 2.40 9.14
N LYS A 131 42.07 1.94 8.08
CA LYS A 131 43.55 1.84 8.05
C LYS A 131 44.21 3.21 8.19
N TYR A 132 43.72 4.21 7.45
CA TYR A 132 44.22 5.57 7.53
C TYR A 132 44.02 6.18 8.92
N ARG A 133 42.83 6.00 9.52
CA ARG A 133 42.55 6.44 10.89
C ARG A 133 43.52 5.82 11.91
N LYS A 134 43.76 4.51 11.82
CA LYS A 134 44.74 3.84 12.70
C LYS A 134 46.16 4.38 12.52
N ALA A 135 46.57 4.68 11.28
CA ALA A 135 47.86 5.29 11.03
C ALA A 135 47.95 6.70 11.63
N GLN A 136 46.88 7.50 11.55
CA GLN A 136 46.79 8.80 12.22
C GLN A 136 46.91 8.67 13.74
N GLU A 137 46.18 7.73 14.35
CA GLU A 137 46.24 7.46 15.79
C GLU A 137 47.66 7.08 16.23
N LEU A 138 48.35 6.23 15.46
CA LEU A 138 49.73 5.82 15.75
C LEU A 138 50.74 6.97 15.58
N SER A 139 50.56 7.82 14.57
CA SER A 139 51.42 8.98 14.32
C SER A 139 51.37 10.03 15.44
N LEU A 140 50.27 10.08 16.21
CA LEU A 140 50.18 10.92 17.41
C LEU A 140 51.04 10.39 18.57
N ILE A 141 51.31 9.08 18.59
CA ILE A 141 52.08 8.42 19.66
C ILE A 141 53.55 8.29 19.26
N ASP A 142 53.82 7.96 17.99
CA ASP A 142 55.15 7.80 17.42
C ASP A 142 55.32 8.72 16.19
N PRO A 143 56.10 9.81 16.31
CA PRO A 143 56.34 10.76 15.22
C PRO A 143 57.05 10.15 14.00
N MET A 144 57.70 8.99 14.13
CA MET A 144 58.34 8.30 13.01
C MET A 144 57.33 7.57 12.11
N VAL A 145 56.09 7.36 12.58
CA VAL A 145 55.03 6.74 11.79
C VAL A 145 54.48 7.74 10.78
N THR A 146 54.71 7.45 9.51
CA THR A 146 54.17 8.24 8.40
C THR A 146 52.76 7.80 8.04
N THR A 147 51.89 8.76 7.70
CA THR A 147 50.50 8.50 7.30
C THR A 147 50.24 8.66 5.79
N GLU A 148 51.23 9.17 5.05
CA GLU A 148 51.09 9.48 3.63
C GLU A 148 50.78 8.27 2.73
N PRO A 149 51.39 7.09 2.93
CA PRO A 149 51.02 5.91 2.14
C PRO A 149 49.53 5.57 2.28
N GLN A 150 49.02 5.55 3.51
CA GLN A 150 47.60 5.26 3.77
C GLN A 150 46.68 6.39 3.31
N ARG A 151 47.16 7.65 3.27
CA ARG A 151 46.41 8.78 2.70
C ARG A 151 46.25 8.62 1.19
N LEU A 152 47.32 8.25 0.49
CA LEU A 152 47.29 8.03 -0.97
C LEU A 152 46.38 6.85 -1.33
N ASP A 153 46.43 5.75 -0.58
CA ASP A 153 45.53 4.62 -0.76
C ASP A 153 44.06 5.01 -0.56
N LEU A 154 43.77 5.86 0.43
CA LEU A 154 42.44 6.38 0.68
C LEU A 154 41.92 7.22 -0.48
N VAL A 155 42.73 8.13 -1.01
CA VAL A 155 42.35 8.98 -2.15
C VAL A 155 42.04 8.11 -3.37
N LYS A 156 42.92 7.16 -3.71
CA LYS A 156 42.70 6.24 -4.83
C LYS A 156 41.43 5.40 -4.66
N ALA A 157 41.20 4.87 -3.46
CA ALA A 157 40.03 4.05 -3.16
C ALA A 157 38.72 4.85 -3.25
N LYS A 158 38.74 6.13 -2.85
CA LYS A 158 37.60 7.04 -3.00
C LYS A 158 37.35 7.36 -4.46
N GLU A 159 38.36 7.84 -5.19
CA GLU A 159 38.21 8.21 -6.60
C GLU A 159 37.69 7.04 -7.45
N ALA A 160 38.18 5.82 -7.20
CA ALA A 160 37.73 4.63 -7.92
C ALA A 160 36.26 4.25 -7.64
N ASN A 161 35.76 4.50 -6.43
CA ASN A 161 34.43 4.04 -6.01
C ASN A 161 33.38 5.16 -5.98
N ASP A 162 33.77 6.42 -5.92
CA ASP A 162 32.86 7.57 -5.75
C ASP A 162 31.82 7.64 -6.88
N ALA A 163 32.23 7.41 -8.13
CA ALA A 163 31.30 7.41 -9.27
C ALA A 163 30.24 6.31 -9.14
N ILE A 164 30.65 5.11 -8.71
CA ILE A 164 29.76 3.94 -8.54
C ILE A 164 28.79 4.18 -7.38
N ILE A 165 29.33 4.58 -6.22
CA ILE A 165 28.58 4.89 -5.00
C ILE A 165 27.56 6.00 -5.27
N ASN A 166 27.97 7.08 -5.94
CA ASN A 166 27.07 8.20 -6.25
C ASN A 166 25.96 7.78 -7.23
N LYS A 167 26.28 7.00 -8.26
CA LYS A 167 25.28 6.45 -9.17
C LYS A 167 24.26 5.58 -8.43
N ARG A 168 24.73 4.70 -7.53
CA ARG A 168 23.87 3.81 -6.74
C ARG A 168 23.00 4.58 -5.76
N LYS A 169 23.54 5.62 -5.10
CA LYS A 169 22.78 6.53 -4.24
C LYS A 169 21.68 7.26 -5.01
N GLY A 170 22.00 7.79 -6.20
CA GLY A 170 21.00 8.44 -7.06
C GLY A 170 19.88 7.48 -7.48
N GLN A 171 20.20 6.22 -7.80
CA GLN A 171 19.18 5.20 -8.06
C GLN A 171 18.27 4.96 -6.86
N ILE A 172 18.85 4.79 -5.65
CA ILE A 172 18.08 4.60 -4.42
C ILE A 172 17.17 5.81 -4.14
N GLU A 173 17.67 7.03 -4.37
CA GLU A 173 16.90 8.26 -4.18
C GLU A 173 15.71 8.34 -5.13
N ILE A 174 15.89 7.99 -6.41
CA ILE A 174 14.79 7.92 -7.38
C ILE A 174 13.74 6.89 -6.96
N LEU A 175 14.16 5.70 -6.51
CA LEU A 175 13.22 4.66 -6.05
C LEU A 175 12.47 5.10 -4.79
N LEU A 176 13.18 5.69 -3.82
CA LEU A 176 12.57 6.24 -2.61
C LEU A 176 11.59 7.38 -2.92
N GLY A 177 11.86 8.19 -3.94
CA GLY A 177 10.96 9.25 -4.39
C GLY A 177 9.62 8.73 -4.93
N LYS A 178 9.57 7.49 -5.44
CA LYS A 178 8.33 6.86 -5.94
C LYS A 178 7.44 6.31 -4.84
N VAL A 179 8.02 5.91 -3.69
CA VAL A 179 7.29 5.27 -2.58
C VAL A 179 6.15 6.14 -2.03
N PRO A 180 6.34 7.45 -1.73
CA PRO A 180 5.26 8.30 -1.24
C PRO A 180 4.08 8.40 -2.21
N GLN A 181 4.35 8.52 -3.51
CA GLN A 181 3.30 8.63 -4.53
C GLN A 181 2.43 7.37 -4.55
N ILE A 182 3.04 6.18 -4.62
CA ILE A 182 2.31 4.92 -4.64
C ILE A 182 1.50 4.73 -3.35
N ARG A 183 2.04 5.16 -2.20
CA ARG A 183 1.31 5.10 -0.92
C ARG A 183 0.09 6.01 -0.91
N ALA A 184 0.21 7.22 -1.45
CA ALA A 184 -0.91 8.14 -1.61
C ALA A 184 -1.96 7.57 -2.57
N ASP A 185 -1.53 6.95 -3.67
CA ASP A 185 -2.44 6.32 -4.64
C ASP A 185 -3.24 5.17 -4.01
N ILE A 186 -2.58 4.32 -3.21
CA ILE A 186 -3.23 3.24 -2.44
C ILE A 186 -4.24 3.81 -1.43
N GLU A 187 -3.89 4.89 -0.72
CA GLU A 187 -4.77 5.53 0.25
C GLU A 187 -6.01 6.14 -0.43
N ASN A 188 -5.81 6.86 -1.53
CA ASN A 188 -6.90 7.39 -2.35
C ASN A 188 -7.81 6.26 -2.88
N ALA A 189 -7.22 5.15 -3.32
CA ALA A 189 -7.99 4.00 -3.78
C ALA A 189 -8.81 3.35 -2.66
N HIS A 190 -8.30 3.32 -1.42
CA HIS A 190 -9.07 2.90 -0.25
C HIS A 190 -10.21 3.87 0.08
N GLN A 191 -10.01 5.17 -0.05
CA GLN A 191 -11.10 6.15 0.12
C GLN A 191 -12.20 5.96 -0.91
N GLN A 192 -11.84 5.72 -2.17
CA GLN A 192 -12.80 5.37 -3.23
C GLN A 192 -13.56 4.08 -2.91
N LEU A 193 -12.88 3.04 -2.44
CA LEU A 193 -13.51 1.79 -2.04
C LEU A 193 -14.55 2.01 -0.92
N ASN A 194 -14.21 2.83 0.08
CA ASN A 194 -15.14 3.17 1.16
C ASN A 194 -16.36 3.94 0.65
N SER A 195 -16.19 4.85 -0.31
CA SER A 195 -17.31 5.53 -0.96
C SER A 195 -18.22 4.56 -1.71
N ILE A 196 -17.66 3.56 -2.41
CA ILE A 196 -18.45 2.53 -3.09
C ILE A 196 -19.25 1.72 -2.08
N LEU A 197 -18.64 1.32 -0.96
CA LEU A 197 -19.34 0.59 0.12
C LEU A 197 -20.50 1.40 0.70
N GLN A 198 -20.31 2.70 0.95
CA GLN A 198 -21.39 3.57 1.42
C GLN A 198 -22.54 3.69 0.41
N GLN A 199 -22.22 3.73 -0.89
CA GLN A 199 -23.23 3.74 -1.95
C GLN A 199 -24.00 2.42 -1.99
N ILE A 200 -23.31 1.28 -1.87
CA ILE A 200 -23.95 -0.05 -1.79
C ILE A 200 -24.91 -0.09 -0.61
N ASP A 201 -24.47 0.31 0.60
CA ASP A 201 -25.32 0.33 1.78
C ASP A 201 -26.56 1.23 1.60
N GLY A 202 -26.38 2.38 0.94
CA GLY A 202 -27.48 3.29 0.61
C GLY A 202 -28.51 2.67 -0.34
N VAL A 203 -28.05 1.99 -1.39
CA VAL A 203 -28.93 1.32 -2.35
C VAL A 203 -29.65 0.12 -1.73
N ILE A 204 -28.99 -0.64 -0.85
CA ILE A 204 -29.62 -1.73 -0.09
C ILE A 204 -30.76 -1.18 0.78
N LYS A 205 -30.52 -0.12 1.55
CA LYS A 205 -31.57 0.51 2.38
C LYS A 205 -32.76 0.97 1.54
N GLN A 206 -32.51 1.62 0.40
CA GLN A 206 -33.58 2.05 -0.50
C GLN A 206 -34.38 0.87 -1.06
N ARG A 207 -33.71 -0.23 -1.41
CA ARG A 207 -34.37 -1.45 -1.88
C ARG A 207 -35.26 -2.05 -0.79
N ASP A 208 -34.78 -2.10 0.45
CA ASP A 208 -35.52 -2.65 1.58
C ASP A 208 -36.75 -1.80 1.90
N GLU A 209 -36.62 -0.47 1.92
CA GLU A 209 -37.73 0.47 2.09
C GLU A 209 -38.80 0.31 0.98
N VAL A 210 -38.38 0.20 -0.28
CA VAL A 210 -39.31 -0.01 -1.40
C VAL A 210 -39.99 -1.38 -1.29
N SER A 211 -39.27 -2.41 -0.86
CA SER A 211 -39.81 -3.77 -0.68
C SER A 211 -40.82 -3.84 0.45
N GLU A 212 -40.54 -3.20 1.59
CA GLU A 212 -41.46 -3.09 2.73
C GLU A 212 -42.75 -2.35 2.34
N GLN A 213 -42.62 -1.25 1.59
CA GLN A 213 -43.78 -0.51 1.06
C GLN A 213 -44.61 -1.32 0.07
N VAL A 214 -44.00 -2.24 -0.68
CA VAL A 214 -44.72 -3.19 -1.54
C VAL A 214 -45.48 -4.18 -0.66
N PHE A 215 -44.81 -4.82 0.30
CA PHE A 215 -45.38 -5.84 1.19
C PHE A 215 -46.56 -5.31 2.03
N LEU A 216 -46.41 -4.14 2.67
CA LEU A 216 -47.48 -3.54 3.48
C LEU A 216 -48.73 -3.20 2.66
N LYS A 217 -48.57 -2.84 1.37
CA LYS A 217 -49.71 -2.57 0.49
C LYS A 217 -50.38 -3.83 -0.06
N THR A 218 -49.63 -4.92 -0.27
CA THR A 218 -50.22 -6.20 -0.69
C THR A 218 -50.92 -6.94 0.44
N VAL A 219 -50.52 -6.74 1.70
CA VAL A 219 -51.16 -7.38 2.87
C VAL A 219 -52.33 -6.56 3.42
N ALA A 220 -52.38 -5.25 3.17
CA ALA A 220 -53.46 -4.37 3.62
C ALA A 220 -54.68 -4.33 2.67
N ASN A 221 -54.60 -4.96 1.50
CA ASN A 221 -55.70 -5.12 0.53
C ASN A 221 -56.20 -6.57 0.53
#